data_AF-A0A8S0FMN1-F1
#
_entry.id   AF-A0A8S0FMN1-F1
#
_cell.length_a   1.000
_cell.length_b   1.000
_cell.length_c   1.000
_cell.angle_alpha   90.00
_cell.angle_beta   90.00
_cell.angle_gamma   90.00
#
_symmetry.space_group_name_H-M   'P 1'
#
loop_
_entity.id
_entity.type
_entity.pdbx_description
1 polymer ?
#
loop_
_entity_poly.entity_id
_entity_poly.type
_entity_poly.pdbx_seq_one_letter_code
_entity_poly.pdbx_strand_id
1 'polypeptide(L)' 'MSGKRISREKLTIKKMIDLYQAKCPQASAEPEHYEALFAYAQKRLDKCVFGIAKRNQPVSSVRCTVTSLQSVKR' A
#
# COMPACT_ATOMS: atom_id res chain seq x y z
N MET A 1 18.12 -3.20 -1.92
CA MET A 1 17.26 -1.99 -1.81
C MET A 1 15.81 -2.33 -1.43
N SER A 2 15.53 -3.31 -0.55
CA SER A 2 14.15 -3.77 -0.26
C SER A 2 13.41 -2.90 0.77
N GLY A 3 14.11 -2.31 1.75
CA GLY A 3 13.50 -1.43 2.76
C GLY A 3 12.84 -0.16 2.20
N LYS A 4 13.37 0.38 1.09
CA LYS A 4 12.83 1.59 0.44
C LYS A 4 11.42 1.39 -0.14
N ARG A 5 11.03 0.16 -0.49
CA ARG A 5 9.73 -0.12 -1.09
C ARG A 5 8.60 -0.06 -0.06
N ILE A 6 8.77 -0.73 1.08
CA ILE A 6 7.76 -0.77 2.15
C ILE A 6 7.51 0.62 2.73
N SER A 7 8.57 1.41 2.95
CA SER A 7 8.42 2.81 3.40
C SER A 7 7.63 3.66 2.41
N ARG A 8 7.85 3.48 1.10
CA ARG A 8 7.08 4.18 0.05
C ARG A 8 5.62 3.76 0.03
N GLU A 9 5.33 2.47 0.19
CA GLU A 9 3.95 1.97 0.24
C GLU A 9 3.21 2.52 1.45
N LYS A 10 3.84 2.55 2.63
CA LYS A 10 3.28 3.20 3.83
C LYS A 10 2.95 4.67 3.56
N LEU A 11 3.85 5.40 2.90
CA LEU A 11 3.64 6.80 2.56
C LEU A 11 2.51 7.00 1.52
N THR A 12 2.39 6.11 0.54
CA THR A 12 1.31 6.13 -0.45
C THR A 12 -0.05 5.92 0.22
N ILE A 13 -0.17 4.93 1.10
CA ILE A 13 -1.44 4.66 1.81
C ILE A 13 -1.86 5.86 2.65
N LYS A 14 -0.91 6.49 3.35
CA LYS A 14 -1.19 7.72 4.13
C LYS A 14 -1.77 8.83 3.23
N LYS A 15 -1.10 9.12 2.12
CA LYS A 15 -1.57 10.13 1.15
C LYS A 15 -2.93 9.79 0.56
N MET A 16 -3.22 8.51 0.32
CA MET A 16 -4.53 8.09 -0.18
C MET A 16 -5.64 8.33 0.83
N ILE A 17 -5.38 8.06 2.11
CA ILE A 17 -6.32 8.34 3.20
C ILE A 17 -6.58 9.84 3.29
N ASP A 18 -5.53 10.67 3.31
CA ASP A 18 -5.64 12.13 3.39
C ASP A 18 -6.46 12.68 2.19
N LEU A 19 -6.20 12.17 0.98
CA LEU A 19 -6.95 12.55 -0.22
C LEU A 19 -8.42 12.12 -0.15
N TYR A 20 -8.70 10.94 0.40
CA TYR A 20 -10.06 10.44 0.55
C TYR A 20 -10.85 11.28 1.56
N GLN A 21 -10.25 11.60 2.70
CA GLN A 21 -10.85 12.48 3.71
C GLN A 21 -11.14 13.87 3.14
N ALA A 22 -10.22 14.43 2.34
CA ALA A 22 -10.38 15.79 1.79
C ALA A 22 -11.42 15.89 0.67
N LYS A 23 -11.57 14.85 -0.16
CA LYS A 23 -12.36 14.93 -1.41
C LYS A 23 -13.69 14.20 -1.36
N CYS A 24 -13.91 13.32 -0.40
CA CYS A 24 -15.11 12.48 -0.37
C CYS A 24 -16.12 13.01 0.66
N PRO A 25 -17.30 13.49 0.25
CA PRO A 25 -18.33 13.99 1.17
C PRO A 25 -18.97 12.89 2.02
N GLN A 26 -18.80 11.62 1.64
CA GLN A 26 -19.21 10.43 2.39
C GLN A 26 -18.11 9.89 3.31
N ALA A 27 -16.94 10.55 3.37
CA ALA A 27 -15.89 10.15 4.28
C ALA A 27 -16.39 10.33 5.72
N SER A 28 -16.04 9.37 6.57
CA SER A 28 -16.34 9.50 8.00
C SER A 28 -15.56 10.70 8.55
N ALA A 29 -16.17 11.50 9.41
CA ALA A 29 -15.48 12.60 10.07
C ALA A 29 -14.55 12.11 11.20
N GLU A 30 -14.67 10.84 11.60
CA GLU A 30 -13.93 10.25 12.71
C GLU A 30 -12.46 10.01 12.34
N PRO A 31 -11.51 10.78 12.88
CA PRO A 31 -10.09 10.63 12.55
C PRO A 31 -9.54 9.27 13.03
N GLU A 32 -10.06 8.76 14.15
CA GLU A 32 -9.65 7.46 14.72
C GLU A 32 -9.88 6.29 13.76
N HIS A 33 -10.94 6.36 12.94
CA HIS A 33 -11.27 5.31 11.98
C HIS A 33 -10.14 5.11 10.95
N TYR A 34 -9.61 6.21 10.44
CA TYR A 34 -8.57 6.19 9.41
C TYR A 34 -7.19 5.89 9.98
N GLU A 35 -6.91 6.32 11.21
CA GLU A 35 -5.70 5.93 11.93
C GLU A 35 -5.66 4.41 12.19
N ALA A 36 -6.77 3.82 12.60
CA ALA A 36 -6.89 2.37 12.79
C ALA A 36 -6.67 1.59 11.47
N LEU A 37 -7.24 2.07 10.36
CA LEU A 37 -7.02 1.50 9.02
C LEU A 37 -5.55 1.61 8.59
N PHE A 38 -4.92 2.76 8.84
CA PHE A 38 -3.51 2.96 8.53
C PHE A 38 -2.60 2.03 9.36
N ALA A 39 -2.84 1.93 10.67
CA ALA A 39 -2.09 1.05 11.56
C ALA A 39 -2.27 -0.43 11.17
N TYR A 40 -3.48 -0.84 10.79
CA TYR A 40 -3.75 -2.17 10.26
C TYR A 40 -2.95 -2.45 8.98
N ALA A 41 -2.95 -1.50 8.03
CA ALA A 41 -2.18 -1.63 6.80
C ALA A 41 -0.67 -1.71 7.05
N GLN A 42 -0.13 -0.91 7.97
CA GLN A 42 1.28 -0.96 8.37
C GLN A 42 1.67 -2.34 8.90
N LYS A 43 0.89 -2.90 9.84
CA LYS A 43 1.13 -4.24 10.41
C LYS A 43 1.20 -5.34 9.35
N ARG A 44 0.45 -5.21 8.24
CA ARG A 44 0.53 -6.17 7.14
C ARG A 44 1.71 -5.92 6.20
N LEU A 45 2.01 -4.66 5.90
CA LEU A 45 3.14 -4.30 5.06
C LEU A 45 4.47 -4.74 5.68
N ASP A 46 4.59 -4.71 7.00
CA ASP A 46 5.78 -5.19 7.71
C ASP A 46 5.97 -6.71 7.62
N LYS A 47 4.89 -7.47 7.42
CA LYS A 47 4.91 -8.93 7.20
C LYS A 47 5.02 -9.30 5.71
N CYS A 48 5.07 -8.32 4.82
CA CYS A 48 5.03 -8.56 3.38
C CYS A 48 6.30 -9.27 2.90
N VAL A 49 6.12 -10.47 2.34
CA VAL A 49 7.20 -11.35 1.84
C VAL A 49 8.03 -10.67 0.73
N PHE A 50 7.45 -9.70 0.00
CA PHE A 50 8.15 -8.92 -1.01
C PHE A 50 9.11 -7.85 -0.45
N GLY A 51 9.01 -7.51 0.84
CA GLY A 51 9.92 -6.59 1.54
C GLY A 51 11.08 -7.29 2.27
N ILE A 52 10.86 -8.56 2.63
CA ILE A 52 11.86 -9.42 3.27
C ILE A 52 12.61 -10.13 2.15
N ALA A 53 13.92 -9.92 2.05
CA ALA A 53 14.77 -10.58 1.07
C ALA A 53 14.96 -12.08 1.42
N LYS A 54 13.89 -12.89 1.42
CA LYS A 54 14.04 -14.35 1.40
C LYS A 54 14.16 -14.80 -0.05
N ARG A 55 15.42 -15.03 -0.46
CA ARG A 55 15.77 -15.82 -1.64
C ARG A 55 15.06 -17.18 -1.50
N ASN A 56 14.46 -17.67 -2.58
CA ASN A 56 13.95 -19.04 -2.79
C ASN A 56 12.49 -19.35 -2.40
N GLN A 57 11.51 -18.57 -2.84
CA GLN A 57 10.17 -19.15 -3.11
C GLN A 57 9.62 -18.68 -4.46
N PRO A 58 8.99 -19.57 -5.24
CA PRO A 58 8.47 -19.25 -6.56
C PRO A 58 7.37 -18.20 -6.42
N VAL A 59 7.42 -17.22 -7.31
CA VAL A 59 6.45 -16.12 -7.45
C VAL A 59 5.08 -16.64 -7.87
N SER A 60 4.35 -17.30 -6.98
CA SER A 60 2.91 -17.50 -7.16
C SER A 60 2.15 -16.31 -6.57
N SER A 61 1.67 -15.47 -7.50
CA SER A 61 0.38 -14.80 -7.44
C SER A 61 0.09 -13.92 -6.22
N VAL A 62 0.69 -12.73 -6.16
CA VAL A 62 -0.05 -11.44 -6.24
C VAL A 62 0.97 -10.39 -6.71
N ARG A 63 1.07 -10.21 -8.03
CA ARG A 63 1.76 -9.08 -8.61
C ARG A 63 0.91 -7.82 -8.35
N CYS A 64 1.18 -7.07 -7.29
CA CYS A 64 0.81 -5.65 -7.24
C CYS A 64 1.69 -4.91 -8.26
N THR A 65 1.32 -5.05 -9.53
CA THR A 65 2.07 -4.50 -10.65
C THR A 65 1.46 -3.19 -11.09
N VAL A 66 2.19 -2.11 -10.81
CA VAL A 66 2.06 -0.81 -11.51
C VAL A 66 2.28 -0.98 -13.02
N THR A 67 2.74 -2.14 -13.51
CA THR A 67 2.85 -2.43 -14.94
C THR A 67 1.50 -2.65 -15.66
N SER A 68 0.37 -2.70 -14.96
CA SER A 68 -0.96 -2.77 -15.62
C SER A 68 -1.31 -1.49 -16.40
N LEU A 69 -0.74 -0.32 -16.05
CA LEU A 69 -0.98 0.93 -16.79
C LEU A 69 -0.06 1.13 -18.00
N GLN A 70 0.97 0.30 -18.19
CA GLN A 70 1.87 0.42 -19.36
C GLN A 70 1.44 -0.42 -20.55
N SER A 71 0.45 -1.30 -20.41
CA SER A 71 -0.04 -2.12 -21.54
C SER A 71 -1.19 -1.48 -22.34
N VAL A 72 -1.55 -0.22 -22.05
CA VAL A 72 -2.57 0.55 -22.80
C VAL A 72 -1.93 1.64 -23.68
N LYS A 73 -0.67 1.47 -24.09
CA LYS A 73 -0.06 2.36 -25.09
C LYS A 73 0.97 1.64 -25.96
N ARG A 74 0.43 0.94 -26.97
CA ARG A 74 0.80 0.91 -28.39
C ARG A 74 0.61 -0.47 -28.99
#